data_AF-A0A3G8Y4T4-F1
#
_entry.id   AF-A0A3G8Y4T4-F1
#
_cell.length_a   1.000
_cell.length_b   1.000
_cell.length_c   1.000
_cell.angle_alpha   90.00
_cell.angle_beta   90.00
_cell.angle_gamma   90.00
#
_symmetry.space_group_name_H-M   'P 1'
#
loop_
_entity.id
_entity.type
_entity.pdbx_description
1 polymer ?
#
loop_
_entity_poly.entity_id
_entity_poly.type
_entity_poly.pdbx_seq_one_letter_code
_entity_poly.pdbx_strand_id
1 'polypeptide(L)'
;MQKKIISVLLLISIALNVGLIYQFFYKGEKVIAEKDGRSEIRMAKENREFVMAEMRGFLESVQKINEGIAKNDPEIIAKVGQQSGTCKVDAVPQGLVKSLPFEFKQMGFQTHELFDVMAKMAKKKYDRQLTQEKLNQLLNNCVACHKTYKITTK
;
A
#
# COMPACT_ATOMS: atom_id res chain seq x y z
N MET A 1 -6.26 38.85 31.07
CA MET A 1 -6.29 37.44 31.53
C MET A 1 -7.00 36.51 30.55
N GLN A 2 -8.21 36.84 30.09
CA GLN A 2 -9.04 36.00 29.21
C GLN A 2 -8.36 35.55 27.90
N LYS A 3 -7.62 36.43 27.22
CA LYS A 3 -6.86 36.06 25.99
C LYS A 3 -5.76 35.02 26.25
N LYS A 4 -5.06 35.09 27.39
CA LYS A 4 -4.03 34.10 27.77
C LYS A 4 -4.66 32.74 28.07
N ILE A 5 -5.83 32.74 28.73
CA ILE A 5 -6.59 31.51 29.01
C ILE A 5 -7.08 30.86 27.72
N ILE A 6 -7.61 31.64 26.77
CA ILE A 6 -8.04 31.15 25.45
C ILE A 6 -6.84 30.57 24.67
N SER A 7 -5.69 31.25 24.65
CA SER A 7 -4.49 30.73 23.98
C SER A 7 -3.99 29.42 24.59
N VAL A 8 -4.02 29.29 25.92
CA VAL A 8 -3.64 28.04 26.60
C VAL A 8 -4.62 26.90 26.28
N LEU A 9 -5.93 27.17 26.30
CA LEU A 9 -6.94 26.17 25.92
C LEU A 9 -6.82 25.75 24.45
N LEU A 10 -6.49 26.68 23.55
CA LEU A 10 -6.27 26.38 22.14
C LEU A 10 -5.05 25.48 21.95
N LEU A 11 -3.93 25.76 22.63
CA LEU A 11 -2.72 24.93 22.58
C LEU A 11 -2.97 23.53 23.13
N ILE A 12 -3.72 23.41 24.24
CA ILE A 12 -4.11 22.11 24.80
C ILE A 12 -4.98 21.34 23.80
N SER A 13 -5.97 22.00 23.17
CA SER A 13 -6.82 21.38 22.15
C SER A 13 -6.01 20.89 20.95
N ILE A 14 -5.07 21.69 20.45
CA ILE A 14 -4.18 21.29 19.34
C ILE A 14 -3.35 20.08 19.74
N ALA A 15 -2.73 20.09 20.93
CA ALA A 15 -1.92 18.98 21.41
C ALA A 15 -2.74 17.68 21.56
N LEU A 16 -3.97 17.78 22.07
CA LEU A 16 -4.91 16.64 22.17
C LEU A 16 -5.28 16.09 20.79
N ASN A 17 -5.62 16.96 19.84
CA ASN A 17 -5.96 16.52 18.48
C ASN A 17 -4.76 15.88 17.77
N VAL A 18 -3.56 16.43 17.91
CA VAL A 18 -2.33 15.83 17.36
C VAL A 18 -2.08 14.46 18.00
N GLY A 19 -2.26 14.32 19.32
CA GLY A 19 -2.11 13.06 20.03
C GLY A 19 -3.11 11.99 19.57
N LEU A 20 -4.39 12.38 19.38
CA LEU A 20 -5.43 11.49 18.87
C LEU A 20 -5.15 11.08 17.42
N ILE A 21 -4.75 12.01 16.56
CA ILE A 21 -4.37 11.71 15.17
C ILE A 21 -3.20 10.73 15.14
N TYR A 22 -2.19 10.94 15.98
CA TYR A 22 -1.05 10.03 16.08
C TYR A 22 -1.47 8.61 16.51
N GLN A 23 -2.30 8.48 17.53
CA GLN A 23 -2.78 7.17 17.99
C GLN A 23 -3.63 6.44 16.94
N PHE A 24 -4.63 7.12 16.37
CA PHE A 24 -5.62 6.48 15.50
C PHE A 24 -5.18 6.34 14.04
N PHE A 25 -4.35 7.24 13.52
CA PHE A 25 -3.98 7.24 12.09
C PHE A 25 -2.54 6.79 11.82
N TYR A 26 -1.60 7.05 12.73
CA TYR A 26 -0.19 6.67 12.56
C TYR A 26 0.13 5.35 13.23
N LYS A 27 -0.22 5.19 14.52
CA LYS A 27 0.17 4.00 15.29
C LYS A 27 -0.58 2.74 14.86
N GLY A 28 -1.90 2.82 14.70
CA GLY A 28 -2.76 1.65 14.45
C GLY A 28 -2.70 0.61 15.60
N GLU A 29 -3.55 -0.40 15.54
CA GLU A 29 -3.53 -1.52 16.50
C GLU A 29 -2.40 -2.49 16.10
N LYS A 30 -1.20 -2.32 16.68
CA LYS A 30 -0.04 -3.20 16.46
C LYS A 30 0.01 -4.26 17.57
N VAL A 31 -0.37 -5.49 17.26
CA VAL A 31 -0.12 -6.65 18.13
C VAL A 31 1.05 -7.41 17.52
N ILE A 32 2.16 -7.55 18.24
CA ILE A 32 3.27 -8.40 17.80
C ILE A 32 2.94 -9.81 18.31
N ALA A 33 2.71 -10.75 17.40
CA ALA A 33 2.55 -12.15 17.81
C ALA A 33 3.93 -12.68 18.25
N GLU A 34 4.07 -13.04 19.53
CA GLU A 34 5.35 -13.37 20.20
C GLU A 34 6.22 -14.42 19.47
N LYS A 35 5.62 -15.26 18.60
CA LYS A 35 6.34 -16.31 17.85
C LYS A 35 6.61 -15.99 16.39
N ASP A 36 5.91 -15.02 15.80
CA ASP A 36 5.90 -14.80 14.34
C ASP A 36 6.80 -13.61 13.94
N GLY A 37 7.15 -12.71 14.87
CA GLY A 37 8.06 -11.57 14.65
C GLY A 37 7.52 -10.48 13.73
N ARG A 38 6.42 -10.73 13.02
CA ARG A 38 5.69 -9.77 12.20
C ARG A 38 4.67 -8.98 13.03
N SER A 39 4.38 -7.77 12.57
CA SER A 39 3.29 -6.93 13.08
C SER A 39 1.95 -7.48 12.58
N GLU A 40 1.07 -7.85 13.50
CA GLU A 40 -0.27 -8.30 13.18
C GLU A 40 -1.16 -7.12 12.77
N ILE A 41 -1.86 -7.26 11.65
CA ILE A 41 -2.95 -6.39 11.21
C ILE A 41 -4.23 -7.22 11.28
N ARG A 42 -5.00 -7.01 12.34
CA ARG A 42 -6.25 -7.75 12.59
C ARG A 42 -7.44 -6.99 11.99
N MET A 43 -8.17 -7.61 11.07
CA MET A 43 -9.28 -6.98 10.34
C MET A 43 -10.49 -7.91 10.21
N ALA A 44 -11.66 -7.37 9.83
CA ALA A 44 -12.84 -8.19 9.53
C ALA A 44 -12.55 -9.19 8.39
N LYS A 45 -13.27 -10.30 8.34
CA LYS A 45 -13.04 -11.38 7.36
C LYS A 45 -13.16 -10.87 5.93
N GLU A 46 -14.15 -10.03 5.68
CA GLU A 46 -14.47 -9.46 4.37
C GLU A 46 -13.33 -8.53 3.90
N ASN A 47 -12.80 -7.70 4.81
CA ASN A 47 -11.66 -6.84 4.55
C ASN A 47 -10.40 -7.65 4.22
N ARG A 48 -10.16 -8.74 4.96
CA ARG A 48 -9.04 -9.63 4.67
C ARG A 48 -9.20 -10.27 3.30
N GLU A 49 -10.39 -10.76 2.96
CA GLU A 49 -10.65 -11.36 1.64
C GLU A 49 -10.40 -10.38 0.50
N PHE A 50 -10.80 -9.11 0.67
CA PHE A 50 -10.50 -8.04 -0.27
C PHE A 50 -8.98 -7.85 -0.48
N VAL A 51 -8.23 -7.65 0.61
CA VAL A 51 -6.76 -7.43 0.52
C VAL A 51 -6.07 -8.65 -0.10
N MET A 52 -6.48 -9.87 0.28
CA MET A 52 -5.92 -11.09 -0.30
C MET A 52 -6.25 -11.24 -1.79
N ALA A 53 -7.42 -10.78 -2.23
CA ALA A 53 -7.78 -10.76 -3.65
C ALA A 53 -6.93 -9.77 -4.45
N GLU A 54 -6.69 -8.59 -3.89
CA GLU A 54 -5.79 -7.60 -4.49
C GLU A 54 -4.36 -8.13 -4.61
N MET A 55 -3.83 -8.78 -3.57
CA MET A 55 -2.50 -9.42 -3.59
C MET A 55 -2.38 -10.52 -4.67
N ARG A 56 -3.44 -11.31 -4.89
CA ARG A 56 -3.49 -12.28 -6.00
C ARG A 56 -3.44 -11.57 -7.36
N GLY A 57 -4.19 -10.47 -7.52
CA GLY A 57 -4.15 -9.64 -8.73
C GLY A 57 -2.77 -9.02 -8.99
N PHE A 58 -2.04 -8.61 -7.95
CA PHE A 58 -0.66 -8.16 -8.11
C PHE A 58 0.26 -9.27 -8.61
N LEU A 59 0.12 -10.49 -8.07
CA LEU A 59 0.93 -11.63 -8.51
C LEU A 59 0.68 -11.99 -9.98
N GLU A 60 -0.58 -12.01 -10.41
CA GLU A 60 -0.94 -12.19 -11.82
C GLU A 60 -0.31 -11.10 -12.71
N SER A 61 -0.33 -9.86 -12.24
CA SER A 61 0.23 -8.74 -12.98
C SER A 61 1.74 -8.79 -13.09
N VAL A 62 2.43 -9.16 -12.00
CA VAL A 62 3.88 -9.43 -12.00
C VAL A 62 4.24 -10.50 -13.03
N GLN A 63 3.50 -11.61 -13.05
CA GLN A 63 3.75 -12.70 -14.00
C GLN A 63 3.59 -12.23 -15.45
N LYS A 64 2.52 -11.50 -15.77
CA LYS A 64 2.29 -10.99 -17.13
C LYS A 64 3.26 -9.89 -17.55
N ILE A 65 3.69 -9.03 -16.63
CA ILE A 65 4.75 -8.05 -16.92
C ILE A 65 6.04 -8.78 -17.25
N ASN A 66 6.40 -9.80 -16.47
CA ASN A 66 7.59 -10.62 -16.77
C ASN A 66 7.47 -11.34 -18.13
N GLU A 67 6.28 -11.82 -18.49
CA GLU A 67 6.00 -12.35 -19.83
C GLU A 67 6.20 -11.29 -20.93
N GLY A 68 5.68 -10.08 -20.74
CA GLY A 68 5.88 -8.96 -21.67
C GLY A 68 7.36 -8.59 -21.84
N ILE A 69 8.12 -8.59 -20.74
CA ILE A 69 9.59 -8.38 -20.78
C ILE A 69 10.26 -9.49 -21.59
N ALA A 70 9.92 -10.76 -21.33
CA ALA A 70 10.52 -11.91 -21.99
C ALA A 70 10.21 -11.96 -23.50
N LYS A 71 8.99 -11.58 -23.89
CA LYS A 71 8.54 -11.51 -25.29
C LYS A 71 8.90 -10.20 -25.99
N ASN A 72 9.49 -9.24 -25.27
CA ASN A 72 9.72 -7.88 -25.74
C ASN A 72 8.43 -7.20 -26.24
N ASP A 73 7.32 -7.45 -25.55
CA ASP A 73 5.98 -6.96 -25.86
C ASP A 73 5.54 -5.89 -24.83
N PRO A 74 5.66 -4.59 -25.16
CA PRO A 74 5.25 -3.51 -24.27
C PRO A 74 3.74 -3.35 -24.14
N GLU A 75 2.92 -3.89 -25.04
CA GLU A 75 1.46 -3.73 -24.97
C GLU A 75 0.89 -4.52 -23.79
N ILE A 76 1.41 -5.73 -23.55
CA ILE A 76 1.06 -6.55 -22.38
C ILE A 76 1.38 -5.77 -21.09
N ILE A 77 2.58 -5.18 -21.01
CA ILE A 77 3.07 -4.44 -19.84
C ILE A 77 2.20 -3.20 -19.61
N ALA A 78 1.91 -2.44 -20.66
CA ALA A 78 1.07 -1.24 -20.63
C ALA A 78 -0.34 -1.53 -20.11
N LYS A 79 -0.96 -2.61 -20.59
CA LYS A 79 -2.32 -3.01 -20.19
C LYS A 79 -2.36 -3.46 -18.74
N VAL A 80 -1.46 -4.37 -18.36
CA VAL A 80 -1.44 -4.99 -17.03
C VAL A 80 -0.99 -4.01 -15.95
N GLY A 81 0.03 -3.20 -16.23
CA GLY A 81 0.47 -2.15 -15.32
C GLY A 81 -0.66 -1.16 -15.01
N GLN A 82 -1.48 -0.79 -16.00
CA GLN A 82 -2.63 0.07 -15.75
C GLN A 82 -3.72 -0.62 -14.90
N GLN A 83 -3.94 -1.92 -15.08
CA GLN A 83 -4.93 -2.70 -14.31
C GLN A 83 -4.62 -2.78 -12.82
N SER A 84 -3.33 -2.85 -12.46
CA SER A 84 -2.85 -2.87 -11.07
C SER A 84 -2.32 -1.52 -10.58
N GLY A 85 -2.43 -0.46 -11.38
CA GLY A 85 -2.05 0.90 -11.02
C GLY A 85 -3.00 1.56 -10.02
N THR A 86 -2.83 2.87 -9.79
CA THR A 86 -3.60 3.63 -8.79
C THR A 86 -5.09 3.77 -9.13
N CYS A 87 -5.53 3.36 -10.33
CA CYS A 87 -6.95 3.39 -10.71
C CYS A 87 -7.85 2.47 -9.86
N LYS A 88 -7.26 1.61 -9.02
CA LYS A 88 -7.97 0.68 -8.13
C LYS A 88 -8.28 1.23 -6.74
N VAL A 89 -7.77 2.42 -6.39
CA VAL A 89 -7.93 2.98 -5.04
C VAL A 89 -9.40 3.23 -4.67
N ASP A 90 -10.26 3.53 -5.63
CA ASP A 90 -11.69 3.76 -5.40
C ASP A 90 -12.49 2.48 -5.10
N ALA A 91 -11.93 1.30 -5.41
CA ALA A 91 -12.58 0.01 -5.15
C ALA A 91 -12.37 -0.49 -3.70
N VAL A 92 -11.57 0.23 -2.90
CA VAL A 92 -11.25 -0.19 -1.54
C VAL A 92 -12.46 0.02 -0.61
N PRO A 93 -12.90 -1.01 0.15
CA PRO A 93 -14.01 -0.90 1.09
C PRO A 93 -13.89 0.30 2.02
N GLN A 94 -15.00 1.01 2.22
CA GLN A 94 -15.05 2.15 3.12
C GLN A 94 -14.62 1.74 4.53
N GLY A 95 -13.69 2.50 5.11
CA GLY A 95 -13.16 2.22 6.45
C GLY A 95 -11.99 1.25 6.50
N LEU A 96 -11.74 0.43 5.45
CA LEU A 96 -10.55 -0.43 5.39
C LEU A 96 -9.28 0.41 5.41
N VAL A 97 -9.16 1.38 4.50
CA VAL A 97 -8.00 2.30 4.46
C VAL A 97 -7.80 3.02 5.79
N LYS A 98 -8.88 3.41 6.49
CA LYS A 98 -8.74 4.08 7.79
C LYS A 98 -8.15 3.15 8.86
N SER A 99 -8.47 1.85 8.81
CA SER A 99 -8.01 0.85 9.79
C SER A 99 -6.56 0.38 9.59
N LEU A 100 -5.98 0.59 8.40
CA LEU A 100 -4.64 0.10 8.08
C LEU A 100 -3.55 1.01 8.67
N PRO A 101 -2.44 0.44 9.20
CA PRO A 101 -1.27 1.19 9.62
C PRO A 101 -0.74 2.10 8.50
N PHE A 102 -0.19 3.26 8.86
CA PHE A 102 0.31 4.23 7.89
C PHE A 102 1.35 3.63 6.94
N GLU A 103 2.33 2.92 7.48
CA GLU A 103 3.43 2.35 6.68
C GLU A 103 2.95 1.22 5.76
N PHE A 104 1.92 0.47 6.19
CA PHE A 104 1.27 -0.54 5.34
C PHE A 104 0.60 0.10 4.12
N LYS A 105 -0.13 1.21 4.33
CA LYS A 105 -0.77 1.97 3.24
C LYS A 105 0.26 2.54 2.28
N GLN A 106 1.34 3.10 2.82
CA GLN A 106 2.41 3.67 2.01
C GLN A 106 3.02 2.63 1.05
N MET A 107 3.30 1.42 1.53
CA MET A 107 3.79 0.34 0.66
C MET A 107 2.76 -0.10 -0.38
N GLY A 108 1.47 -0.14 -0.01
CA GLY A 108 0.38 -0.41 -0.95
C GLY A 108 0.35 0.61 -2.10
N PHE A 109 0.36 1.91 -1.76
CA PHE A 109 0.39 2.99 -2.76
C PHE A 109 1.64 2.94 -3.64
N GLN A 110 2.82 2.77 -3.05
CA GLN A 110 4.08 2.65 -3.82
C GLN A 110 4.06 1.45 -4.78
N THR A 111 3.38 0.37 -4.41
CA THR A 111 3.22 -0.81 -5.28
C THR A 111 2.34 -0.48 -6.49
N HIS A 112 1.19 0.16 -6.29
CA HIS A 112 0.35 0.66 -7.39
C HIS A 112 1.08 1.65 -8.29
N GLU A 113 1.82 2.60 -7.71
CA GLU A 113 2.59 3.59 -8.47
C GLU A 113 3.65 2.95 -9.38
N LEU A 114 4.33 1.89 -8.92
CA LEU A 114 5.30 1.17 -9.73
C LEU A 114 4.65 0.46 -10.92
N PHE A 115 3.44 -0.08 -10.76
CA PHE A 115 2.66 -0.61 -11.87
C PHE A 115 2.33 0.49 -12.91
N ASP A 116 1.91 1.68 -12.47
CA ASP A 116 1.65 2.81 -13.37
C ASP A 116 2.92 3.31 -14.07
N VAL A 117 4.05 3.35 -13.37
CA VAL A 117 5.34 3.74 -13.94
C VAL A 117 5.71 2.79 -15.07
N MET A 118 5.64 1.48 -14.86
CA MET A 118 5.91 0.48 -15.90
C MET A 118 4.93 0.63 -17.07
N ALA A 119 3.64 0.87 -16.78
CA ALA A 119 2.64 1.07 -17.83
C ALA A 119 2.95 2.30 -18.70
N LYS A 120 3.34 3.42 -18.08
CA LYS A 120 3.73 4.66 -18.76
C LYS A 120 5.01 4.49 -19.58
N MET A 121 6.01 3.81 -19.03
CA MET A 121 7.27 3.51 -19.73
C MET A 121 7.00 2.68 -20.98
N ALA A 122 6.22 1.61 -20.85
CA ALA A 122 5.86 0.73 -21.96
C ALA A 122 5.14 1.46 -23.10
N LYS A 123 4.24 2.41 -22.79
CA LYS A 123 3.52 3.21 -23.79
C LYS A 123 4.38 4.28 -24.48
N LYS A 124 5.32 4.89 -23.76
CA LYS A 124 6.06 6.07 -24.27
C LYS A 124 7.36 5.70 -24.97
N LYS A 125 8.23 4.97 -24.27
CA LYS A 125 9.55 4.55 -24.76
C LYS A 125 9.92 3.31 -23.98
N TYR A 126 9.55 2.16 -24.53
CA TYR A 126 9.82 0.89 -23.88
C TYR A 126 11.33 0.64 -23.83
N ASP A 127 11.81 0.38 -22.62
CA ASP A 127 13.16 -0.09 -22.34
C ASP A 127 13.04 -1.35 -21.47
N ARG A 128 13.51 -2.47 -22.02
CA ARG A 128 13.40 -3.78 -21.39
C ARG A 128 14.16 -3.84 -20.07
N GLN A 129 15.37 -3.28 -20.02
CA GLN A 129 16.20 -3.32 -18.82
C GLN A 129 15.60 -2.45 -17.73
N LEU A 130 15.25 -1.21 -18.06
CA LEU A 130 14.65 -0.30 -17.09
C LEU A 130 13.31 -0.83 -16.57
N THR A 131 12.52 -1.51 -17.40
CA THR A 131 11.27 -2.15 -16.98
C THR A 131 11.53 -3.31 -16.01
N GLN A 132 12.54 -4.13 -16.26
CA GLN A 132 12.96 -5.18 -15.32
C GLN A 132 13.45 -4.60 -13.98
N GLU A 133 14.19 -3.49 -14.00
CA GLU A 133 14.62 -2.79 -12.78
C GLU A 133 13.42 -2.30 -11.96
N LYS A 134 12.38 -1.75 -12.62
CA LYS A 134 11.12 -1.38 -11.95
C LYS A 134 10.35 -2.57 -11.40
N LEU A 135 10.33 -3.69 -12.11
CA LEU A 135 9.73 -4.93 -11.61
C LEU A 135 10.46 -5.44 -10.36
N ASN A 136 11.79 -5.37 -10.33
CA ASN A 136 12.58 -5.73 -9.15
C ASN A 136 12.30 -4.79 -7.96
N GLN A 137 12.16 -3.48 -8.20
CA GLN A 137 11.73 -2.53 -7.18
C GLN A 137 10.35 -2.88 -6.61
N LEU A 138 9.42 -3.30 -7.46
CA LEU A 138 8.08 -3.73 -7.04
C LEU A 138 8.14 -5.00 -6.19
N LEU A 139 8.91 -5.99 -6.60
CA LEU A 139 9.09 -7.24 -5.85
C LEU A 139 9.70 -6.99 -4.46
N ASN A 140 10.57 -6.00 -4.31
CA ASN A 140 11.09 -5.60 -2.99
C ASN A 140 9.98 -5.13 -2.05
N ASN A 141 8.93 -4.46 -2.55
CA ASN A 141 7.78 -4.09 -1.72
C ASN A 141 7.02 -5.34 -1.24
N CYS A 142 6.86 -6.35 -2.09
CA CYS A 142 6.24 -7.62 -1.71
C CYS A 142 7.03 -8.30 -0.58
N VAL A 143 8.35 -8.40 -0.72
CA VAL A 143 9.25 -9.00 0.27
C VAL A 143 9.20 -8.22 1.58
N ALA A 144 9.33 -6.89 1.53
CA ALA A 144 9.33 -6.03 2.71
C ALA A 144 7.99 -6.11 3.46
N CYS A 145 6.87 -6.05 2.74
CA CYS A 145 5.55 -6.15 3.32
C CYS A 145 5.33 -7.51 3.99
N HIS A 146 5.65 -8.61 3.30
CA HIS A 146 5.44 -9.96 3.82
C HIS A 146 6.38 -10.32 4.98
N LYS A 147 7.57 -9.68 5.03
CA LYS A 147 8.50 -9.79 6.17
C LYS A 147 8.05 -8.96 7.37
N THR A 148 7.28 -7.90 7.16
CA THR A 148 6.90 -6.97 8.23
C THR A 148 5.53 -7.28 8.81
N TYR A 149 4.58 -7.71 7.98
CA TYR A 149 3.17 -7.77 8.34
C TYR A 149 2.57 -9.17 8.21
N LYS A 150 1.65 -9.47 9.13
CA LYS A 150 0.77 -10.63 9.07
C LYS A 150 -0.67 -10.15 9.16
N ILE A 151 -1.50 -10.56 8.20
CA ILE A 151 -2.92 -10.23 8.20
C ILE A 151 -3.72 -11.39 8.79
N THR A 152 -4.48 -11.10 9.84
CA THR A 152 -5.33 -12.04 10.55
C THR A 152 -6.78 -11.53 10.60
N THR A 153 -7.71 -12.43 10.90
CA THR A 153 -9.11 -12.08 11.07
C THR A 153 -9.40 -11.72 12.53
N LYS A 154 -10.33 -10.78 12.74
CA LYS A 154 -10.95 -10.55 14.05
C LYS A 154 -11.78 -11.75 14.47
#